data_AF-A0A6G2K0R8-F1
#
_entry.id   AF-A0A6G2K0R8-F1
#
_cell.length_a   1.000
_cell.length_b   1.000
_cell.length_c   1.000
_cell.angle_alpha   90.00
_cell.angle_beta   90.00
_cell.angle_gamma   90.00
#
_symmetry.space_group_name_H-M   'P 1'
#
loop_
_entity.id
_entity.type
_entity.pdbx_description
1 polymer ?
#
loop_
_entity_poly.entity_id
_entity_poly.type
_entity_poly.pdbx_seq_one_letter_code
_entity_poly.pdbx_strand_id
1 'polypeptide(L)'
;MPVVAADAASRSPGPPPALRVGYLGPAGTFTEQALRSEPALAGCDFVALPSIPEVLEAAAGDLDLGFAAIENSIEGSVNITLDTLAFDADLLIQRETILSVRLNLLAPVGSDLEGIERIVSFPHAVAQCRSFLRRRLPQARIDAANSTAEAVRATAAGGDPRTAAIGTELAGALYNLNVLATDIGDHRGNQTRFVTVAARGIPSPTGHDKTSLVTFQRSDRPGSLLNILQEFAARSINLTKLESRPTKRSLGDYCFIIDLAGHVADELVADCLLNIQAKQADVKFLGSYPAGGERADGARREADDAWRRAAAWIDTVRAHLAS
;
A
#
# COMPACT_ATOMS: atom_id res chain seq x y z
N MET A 1 -14.33 -33.36 -59.82
CA MET A 1 -13.50 -33.03 -58.64
C MET A 1 -14.29 -32.06 -57.79
N PRO A 2 -14.98 -32.52 -56.71
CA PRO A 2 -15.71 -31.60 -55.84
C PRO A 2 -14.70 -30.89 -54.93
N VAL A 3 -14.90 -29.58 -54.75
CA VAL A 3 -14.14 -28.75 -53.80
C VAL A 3 -14.73 -28.99 -52.42
N VAL A 4 -13.92 -29.54 -51.52
CA VAL A 4 -14.26 -29.73 -50.11
C VAL A 4 -14.26 -28.35 -49.43
N ALA A 5 -15.42 -27.91 -48.96
CA ALA A 5 -15.54 -26.76 -48.07
C ALA A 5 -14.93 -27.12 -46.71
N ALA A 6 -13.85 -26.44 -46.34
CA ALA A 6 -13.27 -26.54 -45.00
C ALA A 6 -14.12 -25.71 -44.03
N ASP A 7 -14.68 -26.41 -43.06
CA ASP A 7 -15.50 -25.90 -41.97
C ASP A 7 -14.63 -25.05 -41.02
N ALA A 8 -14.77 -23.72 -41.09
CA ALA A 8 -14.11 -22.80 -40.18
C ALA A 8 -14.91 -22.74 -38.88
N ALA A 9 -14.66 -23.71 -37.99
CA ALA A 9 -15.21 -23.73 -36.65
C ALA A 9 -14.82 -22.44 -35.89
N SER A 10 -15.82 -21.63 -35.54
CA SER A 10 -15.69 -20.45 -34.70
C SER A 10 -15.22 -20.86 -33.30
N ARG A 11 -13.93 -20.67 -33.01
CA ARG A 11 -13.43 -20.73 -31.63
C ARG A 11 -13.86 -19.47 -30.91
N SER A 12 -14.80 -19.61 -29.97
CA SER A 12 -15.09 -18.59 -28.97
C SER A 12 -13.77 -18.20 -28.27
N PRO A 13 -13.44 -16.91 -28.12
CA PRO A 13 -12.27 -16.52 -27.35
C PRO A 13 -12.49 -17.02 -25.91
N GLY A 14 -11.51 -17.75 -25.38
CA GLY A 14 -11.52 -18.18 -23.98
C GLY A 14 -11.62 -16.97 -23.04
N PRO A 15 -11.91 -17.20 -21.75
CA PRO A 15 -11.89 -16.12 -20.78
C PRO A 15 -10.54 -15.37 -20.85
N PRO A 16 -10.53 -14.04 -20.71
CA PRO A 16 -9.29 -13.28 -20.71
C PRO A 16 -8.35 -13.85 -19.64
N PRO A 17 -7.02 -13.89 -19.90
CA PRO A 17 -6.06 -14.36 -18.92
C PRO A 17 -6.21 -13.56 -17.62
N ALA A 18 -6.09 -14.25 -16.48
CA ALA A 18 -6.12 -13.61 -15.18
C ALA A 18 -4.98 -12.59 -15.07
N LEU A 19 -5.27 -11.43 -14.47
CA LEU A 19 -4.24 -10.42 -14.21
C LEU A 19 -3.20 -10.98 -13.23
N ARG A 20 -1.92 -10.65 -13.47
CA ARG A 20 -0.81 -11.09 -12.63
C ARG A 20 -0.39 -9.97 -11.68
N VAL A 21 -0.36 -10.28 -10.38
CA VAL A 21 -0.01 -9.32 -9.31
C VAL A 21 1.25 -9.76 -8.59
N GLY A 22 2.31 -8.96 -8.69
CA GLY A 22 3.55 -9.16 -7.94
C GLY A 22 3.42 -8.72 -6.49
N TYR A 23 4.00 -9.46 -5.54
CA TYR A 23 4.04 -9.07 -4.13
C TYR A 23 5.32 -9.55 -3.44
N LEU A 24 5.67 -8.89 -2.32
CA LEU A 24 6.83 -9.30 -1.51
C LEU A 24 6.56 -10.64 -0.82
N GLY A 25 7.28 -11.68 -1.26
CA GLY A 25 7.30 -13.00 -0.67
C GLY A 25 8.14 -13.08 0.62
N PRO A 26 8.32 -14.30 1.18
CA PRO A 26 7.79 -15.58 0.71
C PRO A 26 6.28 -15.73 0.96
N ALA A 27 5.70 -16.88 0.58
CA ALA A 27 4.30 -17.16 0.84
C ALA A 27 3.98 -17.21 2.36
N GLY A 28 2.85 -16.60 2.75
CA GLY A 28 2.38 -16.46 4.13
C GLY A 28 2.72 -15.12 4.79
N THR A 29 3.28 -14.15 4.06
CA THR A 29 3.56 -12.81 4.62
C THR A 29 2.29 -12.02 4.92
N PHE A 30 2.41 -10.95 5.71
CA PHE A 30 1.35 -9.96 5.86
C PHE A 30 1.00 -9.29 4.52
N THR A 31 1.96 -9.15 3.61
CA THR A 31 1.74 -8.67 2.25
C THR A 31 0.77 -9.58 1.49
N GLU A 32 1.00 -10.89 1.52
CA GLU A 32 0.08 -11.85 0.87
C GLU A 32 -1.30 -11.86 1.55
N GLN A 33 -1.34 -11.78 2.88
CA GLN A 33 -2.60 -11.70 3.61
C GLN A 33 -3.41 -10.47 3.22
N ALA A 34 -2.78 -9.30 3.12
CA ALA A 34 -3.41 -8.07 2.67
C ALA A 34 -3.90 -8.20 1.21
N LEU A 35 -3.04 -8.71 0.32
CA LEU A 35 -3.37 -8.94 -1.08
C LEU A 35 -4.58 -9.86 -1.25
N ARG A 36 -4.63 -10.98 -0.52
CA ARG A 36 -5.75 -11.93 -0.55
C ARG A 36 -7.04 -11.39 0.07
N SER A 37 -6.94 -10.38 0.94
CA SER A 37 -8.11 -9.75 1.56
C SER A 37 -8.80 -8.74 0.64
N GLU A 38 -8.18 -8.36 -0.47
CA GLU A 38 -8.67 -7.32 -1.38
C GLU A 38 -9.66 -7.90 -2.42
N PRO A 39 -10.97 -7.60 -2.33
CA PRO A 39 -11.97 -8.23 -3.19
C PRO A 39 -11.79 -7.94 -4.67
N ALA A 40 -11.30 -6.76 -5.05
CA ALA A 40 -11.12 -6.45 -6.47
C ALA A 40 -9.80 -6.99 -7.07
N LEU A 41 -9.00 -7.70 -6.27
CA LEU A 41 -7.89 -8.53 -6.75
C LEU A 41 -8.22 -10.02 -6.68
N ALA A 42 -9.46 -10.38 -6.31
CA ALA A 42 -9.91 -11.77 -6.32
C ALA A 42 -9.84 -12.36 -7.73
N GLY A 43 -9.32 -13.58 -7.84
CA GLY A 43 -9.17 -14.28 -9.11
C GLY A 43 -7.96 -13.85 -9.95
N CYS A 44 -7.13 -12.94 -9.45
CA CYS A 44 -5.83 -12.65 -10.06
C CYS A 44 -4.79 -13.73 -9.70
N ASP A 45 -3.78 -13.87 -10.54
CA ASP A 45 -2.63 -14.75 -10.30
C ASP A 45 -1.57 -14.01 -9.48
N PHE A 46 -1.27 -14.50 -8.28
CA PHE A 46 -0.31 -13.87 -7.38
C PHE A 46 1.10 -14.43 -7.56
N VAL A 47 2.07 -13.53 -7.76
CA VAL A 47 3.47 -13.87 -8.02
C VAL A 47 4.32 -13.34 -6.88
N ALA A 48 4.89 -14.26 -6.08
CA ALA A 48 5.80 -13.91 -5.01
C ALA A 48 7.17 -13.50 -5.59
N LEU A 49 7.66 -12.34 -5.17
CA LEU A 49 8.95 -11.77 -5.58
C LEU A 49 9.83 -11.53 -4.34
N PRO A 50 11.15 -11.57 -4.46
CA PRO A 50 12.05 -11.60 -3.31
C PRO A 50 12.30 -10.23 -2.68
N SER A 51 11.98 -9.12 -3.37
CA SER A 51 12.17 -7.76 -2.86
C SER A 51 11.09 -6.79 -3.34
N ILE A 52 10.85 -5.70 -2.60
CA ILE A 52 9.91 -4.64 -3.00
C ILE A 52 10.35 -3.95 -4.32
N PRO A 53 11.64 -3.60 -4.52
CA PRO A 53 12.08 -3.07 -5.81
C PRO A 53 11.74 -3.98 -6.98
N GLU A 54 11.93 -5.30 -6.85
CA GLU A 54 11.56 -6.25 -7.91
C GLU A 54 10.05 -6.33 -8.13
N VAL A 55 9.23 -6.17 -7.09
CA VAL A 55 7.76 -6.04 -7.25
C VAL A 55 7.39 -4.83 -8.10
N LEU A 56 8.01 -3.68 -7.81
CA LEU A 56 7.71 -2.43 -8.51
C LEU A 56 8.27 -2.44 -9.94
N GLU A 57 9.50 -2.94 -10.14
CA GLU A 57 10.10 -3.12 -11.46
C GLU A 57 9.25 -4.06 -12.33
N ALA A 58 8.84 -5.20 -11.78
CA ALA A 58 7.98 -6.14 -12.50
C ALA A 58 6.62 -5.51 -12.85
N ALA A 59 6.01 -4.71 -11.97
CA ALA A 59 4.76 -4.00 -12.24
C ALA A 59 4.89 -2.87 -13.28
N ALA A 60 6.10 -2.38 -13.52
CA ALA A 60 6.40 -1.40 -14.57
C ALA A 60 6.57 -2.07 -15.96
N GLY A 61 6.73 -3.40 -16.00
CA GLY A 61 6.98 -4.16 -17.23
C GLY A 61 6.21 -5.48 -17.30
N ASP A 62 6.75 -6.52 -16.67
CA ASP A 62 6.39 -7.93 -16.88
C ASP A 62 5.10 -8.41 -16.20
N LEU A 63 4.56 -7.64 -15.26
CA LEU A 63 3.34 -7.91 -14.50
C LEU A 63 2.31 -6.80 -14.69
N ASP A 64 1.04 -7.16 -14.58
CA ASP A 64 -0.06 -6.20 -14.73
C ASP A 64 -0.10 -5.24 -13.54
N LEU A 65 0.19 -5.75 -12.34
CA LEU A 65 0.08 -5.01 -11.09
C LEU A 65 1.22 -5.38 -10.12
N GLY A 66 1.55 -4.44 -9.25
CA GLY A 66 2.40 -4.64 -8.07
C GLY A 66 1.63 -4.36 -6.78
N PHE A 67 1.95 -5.08 -5.71
CA PHE A 67 1.35 -4.92 -4.40
C PHE A 67 2.43 -4.81 -3.33
N ALA A 68 2.56 -3.63 -2.71
CA ALA A 68 3.64 -3.33 -1.77
C ALA A 68 3.15 -2.56 -0.54
N ALA A 69 3.78 -2.82 0.61
CA ALA A 69 3.58 -2.01 1.81
C ALA A 69 4.17 -0.62 1.59
N ILE A 70 3.47 0.42 2.00
CA ILE A 70 3.95 1.81 1.90
C ILE A 70 4.15 2.45 3.27
N GLU A 71 3.43 1.99 4.29
CA GLU A 71 3.42 2.59 5.63
C GLU A 71 2.92 1.60 6.68
N ASN A 72 3.50 1.62 7.87
CA ASN A 72 3.03 0.92 9.05
C ASN A 72 2.81 1.91 10.20
N SER A 73 1.75 1.70 10.99
CA SER A 73 1.36 2.60 12.06
C SER A 73 2.34 2.68 13.25
N ILE A 74 3.26 1.71 13.37
CA ILE A 74 4.26 1.64 14.43
C ILE A 74 5.65 1.98 13.88
N GLU A 75 6.04 1.36 12.77
CA GLU A 75 7.38 1.50 12.18
C GLU A 75 7.52 2.72 11.24
N GLY A 76 6.39 3.36 10.89
CA GLY A 76 6.35 4.49 9.96
C GLY A 76 6.42 4.04 8.50
N SER A 77 6.99 4.90 7.66
CA SER A 77 7.02 4.71 6.21
C SER A 77 7.94 3.56 5.78
N VAL A 78 7.49 2.83 4.76
CA VAL A 78 8.33 1.84 4.06
C VAL A 78 9.17 2.59 3.03
N ASN A 79 10.32 3.10 3.50
CA ASN A 79 11.19 4.01 2.73
C ASN A 79 11.58 3.46 1.36
N ILE A 80 11.82 2.15 1.23
CA ILE A 80 12.19 1.56 -0.06
C ILE A 80 11.07 1.68 -1.10
N THR A 81 9.81 1.50 -0.69
CA THR A 81 8.65 1.69 -1.56
C THR A 81 8.53 3.15 -2.00
N LEU A 82 8.65 4.07 -1.04
CA LEU A 82 8.57 5.50 -1.29
C LEU A 82 9.69 5.99 -2.23
N ASP A 83 10.92 5.57 -1.97
CA ASP A 83 12.07 5.94 -2.78
C ASP A 83 11.95 5.36 -4.20
N THR A 84 11.57 4.10 -4.36
CA THR A 84 11.40 3.48 -5.68
C THR A 84 10.28 4.15 -6.49
N LEU A 85 9.13 4.44 -5.87
CA LEU A 85 8.06 5.20 -6.53
C LEU A 85 8.49 6.63 -6.89
N ALA A 86 9.28 7.27 -6.05
CA ALA A 86 9.74 8.64 -6.30
C ALA A 86 10.79 8.72 -7.41
N PHE A 87 11.76 7.80 -7.43
CA PHE A 87 12.99 7.98 -8.21
C PHE A 87 13.23 6.92 -9.29
N ASP A 88 12.73 5.70 -9.11
CA ASP A 88 13.20 4.54 -9.88
C ASP A 88 12.13 3.93 -10.81
N ALA A 89 10.84 4.19 -10.56
CA ALA A 89 9.74 3.59 -11.34
C ALA A 89 8.64 4.60 -11.69
N ASP A 90 8.12 4.53 -12.91
CA ASP A 90 6.96 5.31 -13.37
C ASP A 90 5.69 4.47 -13.23
N LEU A 91 5.15 4.49 -12.01
CA LEU A 91 3.96 3.73 -11.61
C LEU A 91 2.90 4.66 -11.05
N LEU A 92 1.65 4.28 -11.26
CA LEU A 92 0.48 4.93 -10.70
C LEU A 92 -0.17 4.00 -9.68
N ILE A 93 -0.39 4.52 -8.47
CA ILE A 93 -1.18 3.87 -7.43
C ILE A 93 -2.63 3.80 -7.90
N GLN A 94 -3.17 2.58 -7.88
CA GLN A 94 -4.52 2.24 -8.32
C GLN A 94 -5.50 2.13 -7.14
N ARG A 95 -4.98 1.89 -5.92
CA ARG A 95 -5.75 1.67 -4.69
C ARG A 95 -4.80 1.57 -3.50
N GLU A 96 -5.32 1.84 -2.30
CA GLU A 96 -4.72 1.39 -1.05
C GLU A 96 -5.55 0.32 -0.31
N THR A 97 -4.87 -0.59 0.38
CA THR A 97 -5.46 -1.63 1.23
C THR A 97 -4.87 -1.52 2.63
N ILE A 98 -5.71 -1.51 3.67
CA ILE A 98 -5.26 -1.40 5.07
C ILE A 98 -5.49 -2.75 5.75
N LEU A 99 -4.41 -3.39 6.23
CA LEU A 99 -4.49 -4.63 6.98
C LEU A 99 -4.21 -4.36 8.46
N SER A 100 -5.09 -4.86 9.34
CA SER A 100 -4.80 -4.93 10.77
C SER A 100 -3.85 -6.10 11.04
N VAL A 101 -2.64 -5.78 11.49
CA VAL A 101 -1.58 -6.75 11.77
C VAL A 101 -1.90 -7.48 13.07
N ARG A 102 -2.14 -8.79 12.96
CA ARG A 102 -2.32 -9.70 14.10
C ARG A 102 -1.23 -10.75 14.09
N LEU A 103 -0.44 -10.78 15.16
CA LEU A 103 0.59 -11.78 15.38
C LEU A 103 -0.02 -12.94 16.17
N ASN A 104 0.17 -14.16 15.69
CA ASN A 104 -0.35 -15.37 16.32
C ASN A 104 0.79 -16.30 16.71
N LEU A 105 0.60 -17.08 17.78
CA LEU A 105 1.50 -18.16 18.14
C LEU A 105 1.02 -19.46 17.47
N LEU A 106 1.88 -20.05 16.65
CA LEU A 106 1.59 -21.18 15.77
C LEU A 106 2.51 -22.35 16.12
N ALA A 107 2.00 -23.58 16.16
CA ALA A 107 2.81 -24.76 16.46
C ALA A 107 2.27 -26.00 15.74
N PRO A 108 3.04 -27.11 15.65
CA PRO A 108 2.56 -28.36 15.10
C PRO A 108 1.25 -28.84 15.73
N VAL A 109 0.45 -29.58 14.96
CA VAL A 109 -0.81 -30.15 15.46
C VAL A 109 -0.52 -31.08 16.65
N GLY A 110 -1.26 -30.91 17.75
CA GLY A 110 -1.05 -31.66 18.98
C GLY A 110 -0.06 -31.01 19.97
N SER A 111 0.57 -29.89 19.61
CA SER A 111 1.33 -29.07 20.55
C SER A 111 0.43 -28.51 21.66
N ASP A 112 0.96 -28.46 22.86
CA ASP A 112 0.37 -27.78 24.01
C ASP A 112 1.12 -26.48 24.30
N LEU A 113 0.37 -25.44 24.66
CA LEU A 113 0.93 -24.11 24.92
C LEU A 113 1.90 -24.13 26.10
N GLU A 114 1.62 -24.88 27.17
CA GLU A 114 2.50 -24.96 28.34
C GLU A 114 3.78 -25.77 28.07
N GLY A 115 3.78 -26.62 27.03
CA GLY A 115 4.91 -27.43 26.60
C GLY A 115 5.89 -26.75 25.62
N ILE A 116 5.65 -25.49 25.26
CA ILE A 116 6.52 -24.76 24.31
C ILE A 116 7.83 -24.34 25.01
N GLU A 117 8.95 -24.85 24.48
CA GLU A 117 10.30 -24.57 24.97
C GLU A 117 11.08 -23.63 24.04
N ARG A 118 10.66 -23.52 22.77
CA ARG A 118 11.33 -22.70 21.75
C ARG A 118 10.33 -21.90 20.93
N ILE A 119 10.69 -20.65 20.65
CA ILE A 119 9.93 -19.72 19.81
C ILE A 119 10.82 -19.23 18.68
N VAL A 120 10.33 -19.30 17.45
CA VAL A 120 11.02 -18.80 16.26
C VAL A 120 10.24 -17.64 15.66
N SER A 121 10.88 -16.49 15.42
CA SER A 121 10.25 -15.40 14.64
C SER A 121 11.24 -14.33 14.20
N PHE A 122 10.75 -13.38 13.42
CA PHE A 122 11.47 -12.16 13.08
C PHE A 122 11.64 -11.28 14.33
N PRO A 123 12.83 -10.70 14.60
CA PRO A 123 13.08 -9.95 15.83
C PRO A 123 12.06 -8.84 16.13
N HIS A 124 11.56 -8.12 15.13
CA HIS A 124 10.53 -7.09 15.36
C HIS A 124 9.20 -7.70 15.82
N ALA A 125 8.79 -8.84 15.26
CA ALA A 125 7.57 -9.53 15.70
C ALA A 125 7.70 -10.06 17.13
N VAL A 126 8.86 -10.59 17.51
CA VAL A 126 9.15 -10.95 18.91
C VAL A 126 9.04 -9.73 19.82
N ALA A 127 9.65 -8.61 19.43
CA ALA A 127 9.66 -7.38 20.21
C ALA A 127 8.24 -6.84 20.44
N GLN A 128 7.34 -7.06 19.49
CA GLN A 128 5.92 -6.70 19.57
C GLN A 128 5.08 -7.65 20.43
N CYS A 129 5.59 -8.82 20.84
CA CYS A 129 4.83 -9.81 21.63
C CYS A 129 5.40 -10.02 23.05
N ARG A 130 6.31 -9.16 23.52
CA ARG A 130 7.10 -9.38 24.75
C ARG A 130 6.23 -9.58 25.98
N SER A 131 5.11 -8.86 26.10
CA SER A 131 4.25 -8.95 27.27
C SER A 131 3.54 -10.30 27.33
N PHE A 132 3.07 -10.83 26.19
CA PHE A 132 2.51 -12.17 26.12
C PHE A 132 3.57 -13.23 26.45
N LEU A 133 4.74 -13.17 25.81
CA LEU A 133 5.81 -14.14 25.99
C LEU A 133 6.30 -14.22 27.44
N ARG A 134 6.52 -13.07 28.09
CA ARG A 134 6.94 -13.04 29.50
C ARG A 134 5.91 -13.62 30.46
N ARG A 135 4.61 -13.48 30.16
CA ARG A 135 3.54 -13.98 31.03
C ARG A 135 3.25 -15.47 30.83
N ARG A 136 3.27 -15.94 29.58
CA ARG A 136 2.82 -17.30 29.23
C ARG A 136 3.96 -18.27 29.00
N LEU A 137 5.10 -17.80 28.49
CA LEU A 137 6.23 -18.62 28.07
C LEU A 137 7.57 -18.05 28.60
N PRO A 138 7.70 -17.77 29.91
CA PRO A 138 8.86 -17.06 30.46
C PRO A 138 10.19 -17.81 30.30
N GLN A 139 10.15 -19.13 30.12
CA GLN A 139 11.33 -19.99 29.99
C GLN A 139 11.65 -20.37 28.53
N ALA A 140 10.80 -20.00 27.57
CA ALA A 140 11.00 -20.37 26.18
C ALA A 140 12.20 -19.62 25.58
N ARG A 141 13.08 -20.36 24.89
CA ARG A 141 14.19 -19.77 24.14
C ARG A 141 13.67 -19.12 22.86
N ILE A 142 14.20 -17.96 22.52
CA ILE A 142 13.83 -17.22 21.32
C ILE A 142 14.95 -17.35 20.28
N ASP A 143 14.61 -17.94 19.13
CA ASP A 143 15.50 -18.10 17.99
C ASP A 143 15.03 -17.15 16.87
N ALA A 144 15.98 -16.44 16.23
CA ALA A 144 15.67 -15.43 15.21
C ALA A 144 15.49 -16.06 13.83
N ALA A 145 14.56 -15.52 13.04
CA ALA A 145 14.37 -15.82 11.62
C ALA A 145 14.37 -14.53 10.78
N ASN A 146 14.50 -14.67 9.46
CA ASN A 146 14.54 -13.54 8.53
C ASN A 146 13.18 -12.91 8.24
N SER A 147 12.09 -13.63 8.47
CA SER A 147 10.71 -13.13 8.38
C SER A 147 9.77 -13.97 9.24
N THR A 148 8.57 -13.45 9.51
CA THR A 148 7.53 -14.21 10.22
C THR A 148 7.05 -15.43 9.42
N ALA A 149 6.88 -15.27 8.10
CA ALA A 149 6.51 -16.37 7.22
C ALA A 149 7.58 -17.48 7.18
N GLU A 150 8.86 -17.09 7.14
CA GLU A 150 9.96 -18.06 7.17
C GLU A 150 10.05 -18.79 8.51
N ALA A 151 9.80 -18.10 9.63
CA ALA A 151 9.72 -18.74 10.94
C ALA A 151 8.63 -19.83 10.98
N VAL A 152 7.44 -19.53 10.46
CA VAL A 152 6.34 -20.51 10.38
C VAL A 152 6.71 -21.69 9.51
N ARG A 153 7.28 -21.44 8.32
CA ARG A 153 7.72 -22.50 7.39
C ARG A 153 8.77 -23.41 8.03
N ALA A 154 9.77 -22.83 8.71
CA ALA A 154 10.84 -23.57 9.37
C ALA A 154 10.32 -24.41 10.55
N THR A 155 9.43 -23.85 11.38
CA THR A 155 8.78 -24.59 12.48
C THR A 155 7.94 -25.77 11.95
N ALA A 156 7.19 -25.57 10.86
CA ALA A 156 6.44 -26.64 10.21
C ALA A 156 7.34 -27.75 9.66
N ALA A 157 8.44 -27.38 8.98
CA ALA A 157 9.39 -28.35 8.45
C ALA A 157 10.09 -29.17 9.55
N GLY A 158 10.33 -28.57 10.73
CA GLY A 158 10.94 -29.25 11.87
C GLY A 158 10.00 -30.23 12.57
N GLY A 159 8.70 -29.91 12.66
CA GLY A 159 7.68 -30.79 13.24
C GLY A 159 7.79 -31.04 14.75
N ASP A 160 8.66 -30.33 15.46
CA ASP A 160 8.86 -30.47 16.90
C ASP A 160 7.69 -29.84 17.68
N PRO A 161 6.90 -30.62 18.45
CA PRO A 161 5.74 -30.10 19.16
C PRO A 161 6.09 -29.10 20.26
N ARG A 162 7.37 -28.98 20.66
CA ARG A 162 7.85 -28.01 21.65
C ARG A 162 8.34 -26.70 21.03
N THR A 163 8.31 -26.59 19.71
CA THR A 163 8.71 -25.40 18.97
C THR A 163 7.48 -24.69 18.40
N ALA A 164 7.33 -23.40 18.72
CA ALA A 164 6.32 -22.53 18.15
C ALA A 164 6.94 -21.43 17.26
N ALA A 165 6.15 -20.89 16.35
CA ALA A 165 6.48 -19.71 15.55
C ALA A 165 5.52 -18.56 15.86
N ILE A 166 5.99 -17.32 15.73
CA ILE A 166 5.11 -16.14 15.70
C ILE A 166 4.93 -15.72 14.24
N GLY A 167 3.69 -15.71 13.75
CA GLY A 167 3.38 -15.35 12.37
C GLY A 167 1.92 -15.08 12.06
N THR A 168 1.60 -15.03 10.77
CA THR A 168 0.24 -14.79 10.26
C THR A 168 -0.59 -16.06 10.36
N GLU A 169 -1.90 -15.90 10.53
CA GLU A 169 -2.83 -17.04 10.47
C GLU A 169 -2.79 -17.71 9.07
N LEU A 170 -2.62 -16.90 8.02
CA LEU A 170 -2.42 -17.38 6.65
C LEU A 170 -1.24 -18.37 6.56
N ALA A 171 -0.07 -18.01 7.09
CA ALA A 171 1.09 -18.90 7.08
C ALA A 171 0.81 -20.17 7.88
N GLY A 172 0.13 -20.07 9.03
CA GLY A 172 -0.28 -21.23 9.81
C GLY A 172 -1.10 -22.22 8.98
N ALA A 173 -2.10 -21.73 8.25
CA ALA A 173 -2.91 -22.54 7.35
C ALA A 173 -2.10 -23.12 6.18
N LEU A 174 -1.25 -22.32 5.53
CA LEU A 174 -0.43 -22.75 4.38
C LEU A 174 0.55 -23.88 4.76
N TYR A 175 1.11 -23.84 5.97
CA TYR A 175 2.13 -24.78 6.42
C TYR A 175 1.61 -25.80 7.46
N ASN A 176 0.28 -25.97 7.56
CA ASN A 176 -0.38 -26.94 8.45
C ASN A 176 0.03 -26.84 9.93
N LEU A 177 0.19 -25.61 10.45
CA LEU A 177 0.35 -25.36 11.88
C LEU A 177 -0.97 -24.95 12.53
N ASN A 178 -1.16 -25.33 13.79
CA ASN A 178 -2.30 -24.92 14.60
C ASN A 178 -2.03 -23.58 15.32
N VAL A 179 -3.07 -22.78 15.50
CA VAL A 179 -3.01 -21.55 16.29
C VAL A 179 -3.17 -21.89 17.77
N LEU A 180 -2.11 -21.70 18.56
CA LEU A 180 -2.15 -21.89 20.02
C LEU A 180 -2.65 -20.64 20.76
N ALA A 181 -2.39 -19.45 20.21
CA ALA A 181 -2.88 -18.19 20.74
C ALA A 181 -3.01 -17.16 19.62
N THR A 182 -4.15 -16.49 19.56
CA THR A 182 -4.44 -15.43 18.59
C THR A 182 -4.08 -14.06 19.13
N ASP A 183 -3.67 -13.15 18.25
CA ASP A 183 -3.52 -11.71 18.54
C ASP A 183 -2.69 -11.44 19.81
N ILE A 184 -1.48 -12.00 19.84
CA ILE A 184 -0.55 -11.94 20.98
C ILE A 184 0.32 -10.67 21.01
N GLY A 185 0.04 -9.72 20.11
CA GLY A 185 0.75 -8.45 20.03
C GLY A 185 0.42 -7.52 21.19
N ASP A 186 1.42 -6.75 21.63
CA ASP A 186 1.32 -5.85 22.77
C ASP A 186 0.52 -4.58 22.44
N HIS A 187 0.49 -4.17 21.16
CA HIS A 187 -0.19 -2.95 20.71
C HIS A 187 -1.43 -3.30 19.88
N ARG A 188 -2.60 -2.87 20.38
CA ARG A 188 -3.83 -2.90 19.59
C ARG A 188 -3.79 -1.82 18.51
N GLY A 189 -4.34 -2.12 17.34
CA GLY A 189 -4.42 -1.16 16.23
C GLY A 189 -3.15 -1.06 15.39
N ASN A 190 -2.21 -2.02 15.47
CA ASN A 190 -1.13 -2.11 14.50
C ASN A 190 -1.72 -2.33 13.10
N GLN A 191 -1.48 -1.39 12.19
CA GLN A 191 -1.99 -1.42 10.84
C GLN A 191 -0.86 -1.19 9.85
N THR A 192 -0.90 -1.93 8.75
CA THR A 192 -0.03 -1.70 7.60
C THR A 192 -0.89 -1.30 6.41
N ARG A 193 -0.52 -0.19 5.79
CA ARG A 193 -1.08 0.31 4.55
C ARG A 193 -0.25 -0.22 3.38
N PHE A 194 -0.95 -0.78 2.42
CA PHE A 194 -0.42 -1.32 1.17
C PHE A 194 -1.00 -0.54 0.00
N VAL A 195 -0.29 -0.53 -1.12
CA VAL A 195 -0.75 0.06 -2.38
C VAL A 195 -0.71 -0.98 -3.49
N THR A 196 -1.73 -0.97 -4.33
CA THR A 196 -1.69 -1.61 -5.65
C THR A 196 -1.21 -0.58 -6.66
N VAL A 197 -0.24 -0.93 -7.50
CA VAL A 197 0.35 -0.06 -8.51
C VAL A 197 0.30 -0.67 -9.89
N ALA A 198 0.25 0.16 -10.92
CA ALA A 198 0.27 -0.23 -12.34
C ALA A 198 1.06 0.79 -13.16
N ALA A 199 1.61 0.38 -14.31
CA ALA A 199 2.33 1.27 -15.23
C ALA A 199 1.44 2.38 -15.85
N ARG A 200 0.12 2.18 -15.87
CA ARG A 200 -0.83 3.10 -16.50
C ARG A 200 -2.22 2.95 -15.92
N GLY A 201 -3.05 3.96 -16.18
CA GLY A 201 -4.44 4.01 -15.73
C GLY A 201 -4.59 4.82 -14.45
N ILE A 202 -5.68 5.59 -14.41
CA ILE A 202 -6.14 6.30 -13.22
C ILE A 202 -7.56 5.78 -12.99
N PRO A 203 -7.88 5.18 -11.83
CA PRO A 203 -9.22 4.79 -11.47
C PRO A 203 -10.23 5.93 -11.63
N SER A 204 -11.51 5.60 -11.77
CA SER A 204 -12.56 6.62 -11.74
C SER A 204 -12.76 7.13 -10.29
N PRO A 205 -13.14 8.41 -10.10
CA PRO A 205 -13.42 8.96 -8.78
C PRO A 205 -14.52 8.17 -8.06
N THR A 206 -14.35 7.97 -6.75
CA THR A 206 -15.32 7.29 -5.89
C THR A 206 -16.00 8.25 -4.90
N GLY A 207 -15.51 9.48 -4.82
CA GLY A 207 -15.89 10.47 -3.81
C GLY A 207 -15.17 10.30 -2.48
N HIS A 208 -14.43 9.19 -2.31
CA HIS A 208 -13.54 8.93 -1.18
C HIS A 208 -12.20 8.48 -1.73
N ASP A 209 -11.46 9.45 -2.24
CA ASP A 209 -10.25 9.22 -3.00
C ASP A 209 -9.06 9.89 -2.34
N LYS A 210 -7.88 9.40 -2.66
CA LYS A 210 -6.60 9.97 -2.29
C LYS A 210 -5.81 10.25 -3.56
N THR A 211 -5.04 11.32 -3.56
CA THR A 211 -4.05 11.60 -4.59
C THR A 211 -2.67 11.65 -3.96
N SER A 212 -1.70 10.96 -4.57
CA SER A 212 -0.31 10.95 -4.13
C SER A 212 0.57 11.65 -5.16
N LEU A 213 1.56 12.41 -4.68
CA LEU A 213 2.52 13.11 -5.52
C LEU A 213 3.88 13.28 -4.82
N VAL A 214 4.93 13.43 -5.63
CA VAL A 214 6.26 13.84 -5.17
C VAL A 214 6.52 15.25 -5.69
N THR A 215 6.75 16.20 -4.78
CA THR A 215 7.08 17.58 -5.12
C THR A 215 8.56 17.84 -4.94
N PHE A 216 9.24 18.25 -6.00
CA PHE A 216 10.65 18.65 -5.98
C PHE A 216 10.74 20.17 -5.88
N GLN A 217 11.39 20.67 -4.83
CA GLN A 217 11.52 22.11 -4.63
C GLN A 217 12.48 22.74 -5.63
N ARG A 218 12.21 23.98 -6.05
CA ARG A 218 13.17 24.78 -6.85
C ARG A 218 14.39 25.22 -6.05
N SER A 219 14.17 25.52 -4.78
CA SER A 219 15.23 25.90 -3.86
C SER A 219 14.82 25.59 -2.43
N ASP A 220 15.74 24.98 -1.68
CA ASP A 220 15.60 24.84 -0.24
C ASP A 220 15.92 26.21 0.41
N ARG A 221 14.88 26.87 0.90
CA ARG A 221 14.96 28.16 1.60
C ARG A 221 13.81 28.28 2.61
N PRO A 222 13.97 29.11 3.65
CA PRO A 222 12.89 29.37 4.60
C PRO A 222 11.57 29.74 3.88
N GLY A 223 10.51 29.04 4.23
CA GLY A 223 9.17 29.22 3.64
C GLY A 223 8.88 28.38 2.38
N SER A 224 9.85 27.65 1.81
CA SER A 224 9.58 26.83 0.61
C SER A 224 8.51 25.76 0.84
N LEU A 225 8.55 25.06 1.98
CA LEU A 225 7.49 24.10 2.34
C LEU A 225 6.16 24.80 2.60
N LEU A 226 6.16 25.94 3.31
CA LEU A 226 4.93 26.70 3.59
C LEU A 226 4.22 27.09 2.29
N ASN A 227 4.96 27.55 1.29
CA ASN A 227 4.39 27.91 -0.02
C ASN A 227 3.72 26.72 -0.72
N ILE A 228 4.26 25.51 -0.57
CA ILE A 228 3.63 24.27 -1.06
C ILE A 228 2.33 24.01 -0.29
N LEU A 229 2.38 24.06 1.04
CA LEU A 229 1.24 23.77 1.91
C LEU A 229 0.09 24.77 1.73
N GLN A 230 0.41 26.03 1.40
CA GLN A 230 -0.58 27.06 1.11
C GLN A 230 -1.46 26.73 -0.10
N GLU A 231 -0.95 26.02 -1.11
CA GLU A 231 -1.77 25.64 -2.27
C GLU A 231 -2.91 24.69 -1.90
N PHE A 232 -2.64 23.74 -0.99
CA PHE A 232 -3.65 22.82 -0.49
C PHE A 232 -4.60 23.53 0.48
N ALA A 233 -4.06 24.31 1.42
CA ALA A 233 -4.84 25.01 2.44
C ALA A 233 -5.81 26.03 1.83
N ALA A 234 -5.39 26.78 0.81
CA ALA A 234 -6.21 27.77 0.13
C ALA A 234 -7.46 27.18 -0.56
N ARG A 235 -7.45 25.87 -0.82
CA ARG A 235 -8.53 25.11 -1.47
C ARG A 235 -9.22 24.13 -0.52
N SER A 236 -8.93 24.23 0.78
CA SER A 236 -9.44 23.33 1.82
C SER A 236 -9.18 21.84 1.52
N ILE A 237 -8.05 21.54 0.88
CA ILE A 237 -7.63 20.17 0.59
C ILE A 237 -6.89 19.62 1.80
N ASN A 238 -7.44 18.54 2.38
CA ASN A 238 -6.82 17.88 3.52
C ASN A 238 -5.60 17.06 3.08
N LEU A 239 -4.48 17.19 3.79
CA LEU A 239 -3.31 16.34 3.61
C LEU A 239 -3.36 15.18 4.61
N THR A 240 -3.21 13.96 4.13
CA THR A 240 -3.16 12.76 4.97
C THR A 240 -1.74 12.25 5.18
N LYS A 241 -0.79 12.69 4.36
CA LYS A 241 0.64 12.38 4.51
C LYS A 241 1.47 13.54 3.98
N LEU A 242 2.55 13.86 4.69
CA LEU A 242 3.59 14.77 4.24
C LEU A 242 4.93 14.28 4.79
N GLU A 243 5.84 13.90 3.90
CA GLU A 243 7.15 13.38 4.28
C GLU A 243 8.26 13.92 3.38
N SER A 244 9.34 14.41 3.99
CA SER A 244 10.54 14.83 3.27
C SER A 244 11.46 13.65 2.97
N ARG A 245 11.96 13.56 1.74
CA ARG A 245 12.98 12.57 1.32
C ARG A 245 14.16 13.28 0.67
N PRO A 246 15.41 12.89 0.97
CA PRO A 246 16.56 13.44 0.27
C PRO A 246 16.56 12.99 -1.19
N THR A 247 16.80 13.91 -2.13
CA THR A 247 16.81 13.60 -3.58
C THR A 247 18.04 12.80 -4.03
N LYS A 248 19.02 12.63 -3.13
CA LYS A 248 20.35 12.04 -3.40
C LYS A 248 21.20 12.82 -4.42
N ARG A 249 20.79 14.02 -4.85
CA ARG A 249 21.56 14.88 -5.76
C ARG A 249 22.61 15.71 -5.04
N SER A 250 22.26 16.29 -3.90
CA SER A 250 23.17 17.04 -3.03
C SER A 250 22.68 17.02 -1.59
N LEU A 251 23.57 17.34 -0.64
CA LEU A 251 23.19 17.46 0.77
C LEU A 251 22.29 18.68 0.95
N GLY A 252 21.12 18.49 1.57
CA GLY A 252 20.13 19.55 1.76
C GLY A 252 19.10 19.66 0.64
N ASP A 253 19.19 18.85 -0.43
CA ASP A 253 18.17 18.80 -1.46
C ASP A 253 17.12 17.73 -1.14
N TYR A 254 15.85 18.17 -1.02
CA TYR A 254 14.73 17.34 -0.59
C TYR A 254 13.56 17.42 -1.57
N CYS A 255 12.84 16.31 -1.70
CA CYS A 255 11.49 16.28 -2.24
C CYS A 255 10.49 15.94 -1.13
N PHE A 256 9.21 16.24 -1.38
CA PHE A 256 8.12 15.95 -0.47
C PHE A 256 7.17 14.96 -1.09
N ILE A 257 6.95 13.83 -0.42
CA ILE A 257 5.90 12.88 -0.75
C ILE A 257 4.64 13.31 0.00
N ILE A 258 3.58 13.56 -0.76
CA ILE A 258 2.35 14.16 -0.26
C ILE A 258 1.18 13.28 -0.67
N ASP A 259 0.36 12.91 0.32
CA ASP A 259 -0.96 12.34 0.09
C ASP A 259 -2.02 13.37 0.48
N LEU A 260 -3.00 13.57 -0.39
CA LEU A 260 -4.10 14.49 -0.19
C LEU A 260 -5.45 13.79 -0.40
N ALA A 261 -6.46 14.24 0.34
CA ALA A 261 -7.84 13.80 0.14
C ALA A 261 -8.39 14.40 -1.16
N GLY A 262 -8.67 13.54 -2.12
CA GLY A 262 -9.31 13.88 -3.37
C GLY A 262 -8.75 13.23 -4.61
N HIS A 263 -9.45 13.42 -5.72
CA HIS A 263 -9.14 12.87 -7.02
C HIS A 263 -8.71 13.97 -7.99
N VAL A 264 -7.80 13.67 -8.92
CA VAL A 264 -7.36 14.61 -9.98
C VAL A 264 -8.50 15.09 -10.89
N ALA A 265 -9.64 14.42 -10.86
CA ALA A 265 -10.83 14.82 -11.62
C ALA A 265 -11.64 15.92 -10.91
N ASP A 266 -11.37 16.15 -9.62
CA ASP A 266 -12.03 17.18 -8.84
C ASP A 266 -11.41 18.54 -9.19
N GLU A 267 -12.25 19.54 -9.50
CA GLU A 267 -11.79 20.85 -9.99
C GLU A 267 -10.78 21.53 -9.06
N LEU A 268 -11.05 21.53 -7.75
CA LEU A 268 -10.15 22.10 -6.75
C LEU A 268 -8.81 21.35 -6.67
N VAL A 269 -8.81 20.03 -6.81
CA VAL A 269 -7.57 19.24 -6.81
C VAL A 269 -6.78 19.50 -8.08
N ALA A 270 -7.42 19.49 -9.24
CA ALA A 270 -6.77 19.79 -10.51
C ALA A 270 -6.13 21.20 -10.51
N ASP A 271 -6.86 22.22 -10.03
CA ASP A 271 -6.34 23.57 -9.90
C ASP A 271 -5.15 23.66 -8.91
N CYS A 272 -5.23 22.93 -7.79
CA CYS A 272 -4.12 22.81 -6.85
C CYS A 272 -2.86 22.21 -7.51
N LEU A 273 -3.01 21.08 -8.20
CA LEU A 273 -1.91 20.38 -8.86
C LEU A 273 -1.28 21.21 -9.96
N LEU A 274 -2.09 21.95 -10.73
CA LEU A 274 -1.61 22.90 -11.73
C LEU A 274 -0.72 23.97 -11.10
N ASN A 275 -1.14 24.56 -9.98
CA ASN A 275 -0.37 25.57 -9.28
C ASN A 275 0.93 25.03 -8.68
N ILE A 276 0.90 23.81 -8.14
CA ILE A 276 2.09 23.13 -7.63
C ILE A 276 3.08 22.87 -8.77
N GLN A 277 2.64 22.32 -9.91
CA GLN A 277 3.49 22.10 -11.09
C GLN A 277 4.10 23.40 -11.63
N ALA A 278 3.35 24.50 -11.64
CA ALA A 278 3.84 25.78 -12.14
C ALA A 278 4.93 26.41 -11.24
N LYS A 279 4.86 26.19 -9.93
CA LYS A 279 5.73 26.86 -8.92
C LYS A 279 6.96 26.05 -8.54
N GLN A 280 6.89 24.72 -8.63
CA GLN A 280 7.94 23.81 -8.17
C GLN A 280 8.91 23.44 -9.29
N ALA A 281 10.00 22.74 -8.95
CA ALA A 281 11.01 22.34 -9.94
C ALA A 281 10.45 21.23 -10.82
N ASP A 282 9.81 20.27 -10.17
CA ASP A 282 9.17 19.14 -10.79
C ASP A 282 8.10 18.58 -9.84
N VAL A 283 7.10 17.90 -10.41
CA VAL A 283 6.07 17.19 -9.65
C VAL A 283 5.83 15.86 -10.32
N LYS A 284 6.11 14.77 -9.60
CA LYS A 284 5.75 13.43 -10.03
C LYS A 284 4.37 13.09 -9.50
N PHE A 285 3.42 12.89 -10.39
CA PHE A 285 2.10 12.39 -10.03
C PHE A 285 2.17 10.88 -9.81
N LEU A 286 1.76 10.40 -8.63
CA LEU A 286 1.77 8.98 -8.27
C LEU A 286 0.39 8.33 -8.35
N GLY A 287 -0.66 9.05 -8.74
CA GLY A 287 -2.00 8.50 -8.93
C GLY A 287 -3.07 9.17 -8.08
N SER A 288 -4.32 9.06 -8.54
CA SER A 288 -5.54 9.31 -7.78
C SER A 288 -6.32 8.00 -7.70
N TYR A 289 -6.72 7.61 -6.50
CA TYR A 289 -7.22 6.25 -6.26
C TYR A 289 -8.18 6.19 -5.07
N PRO A 290 -9.01 5.14 -4.97
CA PRO A 290 -9.91 4.95 -3.82
C PRO A 290 -9.12 4.88 -2.52
N ALA A 291 -9.51 5.69 -1.53
CA ALA A 291 -8.92 5.69 -0.20
C ALA A 291 -9.47 4.51 0.63
N GLY A 292 -8.60 3.96 1.47
CA GLY A 292 -8.95 2.91 2.42
C GLY A 292 -9.48 3.51 3.73
N GLY A 293 -10.29 2.73 4.47
CA GLY A 293 -10.83 3.15 5.76
C GLY A 293 -12.14 3.95 5.69
N GLU A 294 -12.48 4.62 6.80
CA GLU A 294 -13.74 5.35 6.96
C GLU A 294 -13.73 6.71 6.27
N ARG A 295 -14.87 7.08 5.67
CA ARG A 295 -15.08 8.35 4.97
C ARG A 295 -15.13 9.55 5.92
N ALA A 296 -14.28 10.53 5.69
CA ALA A 296 -14.36 11.86 6.34
C ALA A 296 -14.77 12.93 5.30
N ASP A 297 -16.05 12.97 4.94
CA ASP A 297 -16.55 13.68 3.74
C ASP A 297 -17.13 15.09 3.97
N GLY A 298 -17.16 15.60 5.20
CA GLY A 298 -17.94 16.81 5.54
C GLY A 298 -17.43 18.11 4.91
N ALA A 299 -16.23 18.55 5.31
CA ALA A 299 -15.71 19.87 4.95
C ALA A 299 -15.45 20.04 3.43
N ARG A 300 -15.18 18.94 2.73
CA ARG A 300 -14.83 18.96 1.30
C ARG A 300 -16.04 19.24 0.41
N ARG A 301 -17.18 18.62 0.72
CA ARG A 301 -18.43 18.85 -0.02
C ARG A 301 -18.86 20.32 0.03
N GLU A 302 -18.71 20.95 1.20
CA GLU A 302 -19.01 22.36 1.38
C GLU A 302 -18.09 23.26 0.53
N ALA A 303 -16.78 22.94 0.48
CA ALA A 303 -15.82 23.66 -0.34
C ALA A 303 -16.11 23.52 -1.84
N ASP A 304 -16.42 22.31 -2.33
CA ASP A 304 -16.77 22.07 -3.73
C ASP A 304 -18.04 22.83 -4.14
N ASP A 305 -19.05 22.86 -3.28
CA ASP A 305 -20.29 23.60 -3.54
C ASP A 305 -20.07 25.12 -3.55
N ALA A 306 -19.24 25.63 -2.64
CA ALA A 306 -18.85 27.04 -2.64
C ALA A 306 -18.10 27.41 -3.91
N TRP A 307 -17.17 26.56 -4.36
CA TRP A 307 -16.41 26.74 -5.58
C TRP A 307 -17.31 26.76 -6.82
N ARG A 308 -18.23 25.80 -6.96
CA ARG A 308 -19.19 25.77 -8.08
C ARG A 308 -20.04 27.03 -8.16
N ARG A 309 -20.50 27.55 -7.02
CA ARG A 309 -21.24 28.84 -6.97
C ARG A 309 -20.36 30.01 -7.42
N ALA A 310 -19.10 30.05 -6.97
CA ALA A 310 -18.16 31.08 -7.35
C ALA A 310 -17.81 31.04 -8.85
N ALA A 311 -17.60 29.84 -9.42
CA ALA A 311 -17.34 29.64 -10.84
C ALA A 311 -18.53 30.10 -11.69
N ALA A 312 -19.75 29.67 -11.35
CA ALA A 312 -20.96 30.12 -12.03
C ALA A 312 -21.13 31.65 -11.96
N TRP A 313 -20.82 32.27 -10.82
CA TRP A 313 -20.83 33.73 -10.70
C TRP A 313 -19.80 34.40 -11.61
N ILE A 314 -18.57 33.89 -11.69
CA ILE A 314 -17.55 34.42 -12.61
C ILE A 314 -18.01 34.32 -14.06
N ASP A 315 -18.69 33.23 -14.45
CA ASP A 315 -19.22 33.11 -15.81
C ASP A 315 -20.28 34.19 -16.09
N THR A 316 -21.13 34.53 -15.11
CA THR A 316 -22.05 35.68 -15.26
C THR A 316 -21.32 37.00 -15.44
N VAL A 317 -20.19 37.22 -14.75
CA VAL A 317 -19.38 38.43 -14.90
C VAL A 317 -18.76 38.46 -16.30
N ARG A 318 -18.17 37.35 -16.76
CA ARG A 318 -17.54 37.23 -18.09
C ARG A 318 -18.51 37.44 -19.24
N ALA A 319 -19.78 37.10 -19.07
CA ALA A 319 -20.80 37.33 -20.09
C ALA A 319 -20.92 38.83 -20.47
N HIS A 320 -20.54 39.76 -19.58
CA HIS A 320 -20.53 41.20 -19.87
C HIS A 320 -19.37 41.65 -20.78
N LEU A 321 -18.37 40.78 -21.04
CA LEU A 321 -17.29 41.10 -21.99
C LEU A 321 -17.73 40.93 -23.45
N ALA A 322 -18.83 40.21 -23.70
CA ALA A 322 -19.37 39.94 -25.02
C ALA A 322 -20.48 40.93 -25.45
N SER A 323 -20.75 41.96 -24.64
CA SER A 323 -21.64 43.09 -24.94
C SER A 323 -20.85 44.37 -25.16
#